data_AF-A0A151GYU1-F1
#
_entry.id   AF-A0A151GYU1-F1
#
_cell.length_a   1.000
_cell.length_b   1.000
_cell.length_c   1.000
_cell.angle_alpha   90.00
_cell.angle_beta   90.00
_cell.angle_gamma   90.00
#
_symmetry.space_group_name_H-M   'P 1'
#
loop_
_entity.id
_entity.type
_entity.pdbx_description
1 polymer ?
#
loop_
_entity_poly.entity_id
_entity_poly.type
_entity_poly.pdbx_seq_one_letter_code
_entity_poly.pdbx_strand_id
1 'polypeptide(L)'
;SCKVPVHVEARPSAVADNVATCAYGQKSNGQALEVEVTAEKNFVTVECGSVGAPMTGITTAEYCAPEEANLDTCTAKKYIDVLPMFEESWVKQNDAKSSLTLTIPENGFPAEDQKLRLLCVPKKTAKNPSRSNAADKTFGEATTNCNVFVTVKAANSATSATSTLQVMA
;
A
#
# COMPACT_ATOMS: atom_id res chain seq x y z
N SER A 1 29.89 -8.17 34.81
CA SER A 1 28.93 -7.50 33.90
C SER A 1 28.47 -8.51 32.89
N CYS A 2 27.16 -8.77 32.79
CA CYS A 2 26.57 -9.69 31.81
C CYS A 2 25.73 -8.88 30.80
N LYS A 3 25.82 -9.24 29.52
CA LYS A 3 25.04 -8.62 28.44
C LYS A 3 24.04 -9.65 27.92
N VAL A 4 22.78 -9.26 27.83
CA VAL A 4 21.72 -10.06 27.20
C VAL A 4 21.30 -9.37 25.92
N PRO A 5 21.59 -9.94 24.74
CA PRO A 5 21.07 -9.41 23.50
C PRO A 5 19.57 -9.71 23.41
N VAL A 6 18.76 -8.68 23.21
CA VAL A 6 17.32 -8.80 22.94
C VAL A 6 17.09 -8.45 21.48
N HIS A 7 16.43 -9.33 20.76
CA HIS A 7 15.99 -9.10 19.39
C HIS A 7 14.47 -9.07 19.35
N VAL A 8 13.92 -8.08 18.67
CA VAL A 8 12.48 -7.93 18.45
C VAL A 8 12.25 -7.87 16.96
N GLU A 9 11.55 -8.88 16.43
CA GLU A 9 11.18 -8.89 15.01
C GLU A 9 10.16 -7.79 14.73
N ALA A 10 10.26 -7.17 13.56
CA ALA A 10 9.23 -6.23 13.11
C ALA A 10 7.90 -6.98 12.89
N ARG A 11 6.79 -6.29 13.16
CA ARG A 11 5.46 -6.82 12.84
C ARG A 11 5.31 -7.11 11.33
N PRO A 12 4.40 -8.01 10.95
CA PRO A 12 3.89 -8.08 9.59
C PRO A 12 3.23 -6.77 9.15
N SER A 13 3.32 -6.45 7.87
CA SER A 13 2.41 -5.47 7.25
C SER A 13 1.01 -6.08 7.17
N ALA A 14 -0.03 -5.25 7.28
CA ALA A 14 -1.41 -5.74 7.32
C ALA A 14 -2.39 -4.71 6.74
N VAL A 15 -3.57 -5.20 6.34
CA VAL A 15 -4.70 -4.39 5.90
C VAL A 15 -5.85 -4.53 6.90
N ALA A 16 -6.44 -3.41 7.29
CA ALA A 16 -7.70 -3.35 8.03
C ALA A 16 -8.51 -2.15 7.57
N ASP A 17 -9.80 -2.34 7.26
CA ASP A 17 -10.71 -1.26 6.85
C ASP A 17 -10.16 -0.34 5.74
N ASN A 18 -9.60 -0.95 4.69
CA ASN A 18 -8.92 -0.28 3.56
C ASN A 18 -7.71 0.58 3.93
N VAL A 19 -7.18 0.40 5.14
CA VAL A 19 -5.91 0.97 5.60
C VAL A 19 -4.85 -0.12 5.57
N ALA A 20 -3.88 0.02 4.68
CA ALA A 20 -2.68 -0.80 4.62
C ALA A 20 -1.59 -0.19 5.51
N THR A 21 -1.30 -0.82 6.64
CA THR A 21 -0.24 -0.39 7.56
C THR A 21 1.04 -1.17 7.27
N CYS A 22 2.05 -0.47 6.78
CA CYS A 22 3.31 -1.08 6.38
C CYS A 22 4.29 -1.25 7.55
N ALA A 23 5.14 -2.27 7.41
CA ALA A 23 6.34 -2.52 8.18
C ALA A 23 7.45 -3.02 7.24
N TYR A 24 8.70 -3.05 7.72
CA TYR A 24 9.87 -3.15 6.83
C TYR A 24 10.90 -4.20 7.27
N GLY A 25 10.59 -5.02 8.27
CA GLY A 25 11.50 -6.09 8.66
C GLY A 25 11.61 -7.16 7.57
N GLN A 26 12.59 -8.03 7.70
CA GLN A 26 12.86 -9.11 6.75
C GLN A 26 11.65 -9.99 6.46
N LYS A 27 10.76 -10.18 7.46
CA LYS A 27 9.55 -11.01 7.36
C LYS A 27 8.26 -10.18 7.26
N SER A 28 8.34 -8.85 7.22
CA SER A 28 7.16 -8.00 7.28
C SER A 28 6.28 -8.09 6.02
N ASN A 29 6.88 -8.34 4.86
CA ASN A 29 6.20 -8.32 3.56
C ASN A 29 6.38 -9.64 2.80
N GLY A 30 6.26 -10.77 3.50
CA GLY A 30 6.33 -12.09 2.86
C GLY A 30 5.16 -12.42 1.92
N GLN A 31 4.03 -11.71 2.10
CA GLN A 31 2.89 -11.73 1.21
C GLN A 31 2.57 -10.31 0.77
N ALA A 32 2.08 -10.16 -0.46
CA ALA A 32 1.59 -8.89 -0.96
C ALA A 32 0.32 -8.48 -0.19
N LEU A 33 0.19 -7.19 0.13
CA LEU A 33 -1.05 -6.67 0.69
C LEU A 33 -2.05 -6.42 -0.44
N GLU A 34 -3.29 -6.85 -0.26
CA GLU A 34 -4.37 -6.67 -1.21
C GLU A 34 -5.50 -5.84 -0.58
N VAL A 35 -6.00 -4.85 -1.33
CA VAL A 35 -7.11 -3.99 -0.90
C VAL A 35 -8.14 -3.92 -2.02
N GLU A 36 -9.41 -4.08 -1.68
CA GLU A 36 -10.52 -3.87 -2.60
C GLU A 36 -11.17 -2.51 -2.34
N VAL A 37 -11.34 -1.71 -3.38
CA VAL A 37 -12.01 -0.40 -3.34
C VAL A 37 -13.32 -0.51 -4.11
N THR A 38 -14.43 -0.34 -3.40
CA THR A 38 -15.81 -0.39 -3.92
C THR A 38 -16.50 0.96 -3.76
N ALA A 39 -17.68 1.15 -4.35
CA ALA A 39 -18.46 2.37 -4.16
C ALA A 39 -18.77 2.63 -2.66
N GLU A 40 -18.99 1.59 -1.86
CA GLU A 40 -19.25 1.67 -0.42
C GLU A 40 -17.98 1.90 0.40
N LYS A 41 -16.85 1.33 -0.03
CA LYS A 41 -15.52 1.50 0.59
C LYS A 41 -14.58 2.16 -0.42
N ASN A 42 -14.83 3.43 -0.67
CA ASN A 42 -14.32 4.17 -1.84
C ASN A 42 -12.91 4.74 -1.67
N PHE A 43 -12.15 4.26 -0.69
CA PHE A 43 -10.81 4.75 -0.43
C PHE A 43 -9.85 3.61 -0.15
N VAL A 44 -8.56 3.92 -0.29
CA VAL A 44 -7.46 3.14 0.28
C VAL A 44 -6.46 4.11 0.88
N THR A 45 -5.98 3.80 2.08
CA THR A 45 -4.88 4.52 2.73
C THR A 45 -3.70 3.58 2.90
N VAL A 46 -2.52 4.00 2.47
CA VAL A 46 -1.26 3.30 2.74
C VAL A 46 -0.48 4.12 3.76
N GLU A 47 -0.27 3.54 4.94
CA GLU A 47 0.51 4.13 6.02
C GLU A 47 1.94 3.57 6.02
N CYS A 48 2.89 4.37 5.54
CA CYS A 48 4.30 4.00 5.57
C CYS A 48 4.93 4.23 6.95
N GLY A 49 4.32 5.05 7.80
CA GLY A 49 4.78 5.32 9.15
C GLY A 49 6.10 6.09 9.21
N SER A 50 6.67 6.24 10.41
CA SER A 50 7.83 7.11 10.64
C SER A 50 9.10 6.64 9.95
N VAL A 51 9.29 5.32 9.83
CA VAL A 51 10.49 4.67 9.26
C VAL A 51 10.38 4.35 7.77
N GLY A 52 9.21 4.57 7.17
CA GLY A 52 8.97 4.41 5.73
C GLY A 52 8.54 5.71 5.07
N ALA A 53 8.45 5.69 3.74
CA ALA A 53 7.89 6.76 2.93
C ALA A 53 7.17 6.18 1.69
N PRO A 54 6.17 6.89 1.14
CA PRO A 54 5.68 6.58 -0.20
C PRO A 54 6.83 6.59 -1.22
N MET A 55 6.73 5.78 -2.27
CA MET A 55 7.74 5.70 -3.32
C MET A 55 8.07 7.07 -3.91
N THR A 56 9.35 7.39 -4.00
CA THR A 56 9.85 8.63 -4.60
C THR A 56 10.13 8.43 -6.09
N GLY A 57 9.99 9.48 -6.90
CA GLY A 57 10.30 9.44 -8.34
C GLY A 57 9.09 9.22 -9.25
N ILE A 58 7.88 9.17 -8.66
CA ILE A 58 6.60 9.27 -9.37
C ILE A 58 5.79 10.43 -8.77
N THR A 59 4.86 10.97 -9.54
CA THR A 59 3.95 12.05 -9.12
C THR A 59 2.72 11.51 -8.39
N THR A 60 1.93 12.39 -7.76
CA THR A 60 0.63 12.04 -7.17
C THR A 60 -0.42 11.63 -8.20
N ALA A 61 -0.18 11.90 -9.49
CA ALA A 61 -1.01 11.46 -10.61
C ALA A 61 -0.63 10.06 -11.13
N GLU A 62 0.36 9.41 -10.53
CA GLU A 62 0.92 8.15 -10.97
C GLU A 62 0.87 7.08 -9.87
N TYR A 63 0.93 5.83 -10.32
CA TYR A 63 1.07 4.64 -9.49
C TYR A 63 2.09 3.69 -10.13
N CYS A 64 2.51 2.65 -9.40
CA CYS A 64 3.45 1.67 -9.92
C CYS A 64 2.72 0.63 -10.78
N ALA A 65 3.31 0.22 -11.90
CA ALA A 65 2.77 -0.85 -12.73
C ALA A 65 2.52 -2.13 -11.88
N PRO A 66 1.29 -2.66 -11.83
CA PRO A 66 0.97 -3.88 -11.07
C PRO A 66 1.56 -5.15 -11.70
N GLU A 67 1.83 -5.13 -13.00
CA GLU A 67 2.42 -6.23 -13.76
C GLU A 67 3.95 -6.36 -13.65
N GLU A 68 4.59 -5.47 -12.88
CA GLU A 68 6.04 -5.42 -12.77
C GLU A 68 6.61 -6.66 -12.05
N ALA A 69 7.51 -7.38 -12.70
CA ALA A 69 8.10 -8.60 -12.14
C ALA A 69 9.01 -8.31 -10.94
N ASN A 70 9.67 -7.15 -10.91
CA ASN A 70 10.49 -6.72 -9.79
C ASN A 70 9.70 -5.75 -8.90
N LEU A 71 9.28 -6.22 -7.73
CA LEU A 71 8.49 -5.43 -6.79
C LEU A 71 9.29 -4.39 -6.00
N ASP A 72 10.62 -4.35 -6.18
CA ASP A 72 11.48 -3.29 -5.63
C ASP A 72 11.59 -2.07 -6.54
N THR A 73 11.14 -2.17 -7.79
CA THR A 73 11.08 -1.06 -8.74
C THR A 73 9.65 -0.59 -8.93
N CYS A 74 9.52 0.59 -9.54
CA CYS A 74 8.25 1.22 -9.83
C CYS A 74 8.31 1.87 -11.20
N THR A 75 7.73 1.21 -12.19
CA THR A 75 7.44 1.81 -13.49
C THR A 75 6.17 2.63 -13.37
N ALA A 76 6.25 3.94 -13.62
CA ALA A 76 5.12 4.85 -13.49
C ALA A 76 4.01 4.55 -14.51
N LYS A 77 2.77 4.50 -14.03
CA LYS A 77 1.53 4.45 -14.81
C LYS A 77 0.62 5.58 -14.32
N LYS A 78 -0.22 6.14 -15.18
CA LYS A 78 -1.09 7.26 -14.80
C LYS A 78 -2.43 6.73 -14.32
N TYR A 79 -2.97 7.30 -13.24
CA TYR A 79 -4.32 6.91 -12.78
C TYR A 79 -5.37 7.11 -13.87
N ILE A 80 -5.27 8.17 -14.67
CA ILE A 80 -6.23 8.48 -15.74
C ILE A 80 -6.37 7.36 -16.80
N ASP A 81 -5.36 6.51 -16.95
CA ASP A 81 -5.38 5.40 -17.93
C ASP A 81 -6.37 4.30 -17.51
N VAL A 82 -6.68 4.19 -16.22
CA VAL A 82 -7.54 3.14 -15.64
C VAL A 82 -8.73 3.71 -14.87
N LEU A 83 -8.64 4.96 -14.41
CA LEU A 83 -9.70 5.74 -13.80
C LEU A 83 -9.94 6.98 -14.70
N PRO A 84 -10.77 6.89 -15.74
CA PRO A 84 -10.86 7.93 -16.78
C PRO A 84 -11.25 9.33 -16.26
N MET A 85 -11.93 9.39 -15.12
CA MET A 85 -12.35 10.64 -14.46
C MET A 85 -11.38 11.12 -13.38
N PHE A 86 -10.21 10.49 -13.27
CA PHE A 86 -9.23 10.81 -12.24
C PHE A 86 -8.90 12.30 -12.19
N GLU A 87 -8.91 12.84 -10.98
CA GLU A 87 -8.34 14.14 -10.66
C GLU A 87 -7.25 13.97 -9.61
N GLU A 88 -6.18 14.76 -9.69
CA GLU A 88 -5.08 14.70 -8.71
C GLU A 88 -5.56 14.94 -7.27
N SER A 89 -6.68 15.66 -7.09
CA SER A 89 -7.32 15.93 -5.80
C SER A 89 -7.77 14.66 -5.05
N TRP A 90 -7.92 13.54 -5.77
CA TRP A 90 -8.30 12.23 -5.22
C TRP A 90 -7.17 11.59 -4.43
N VAL A 91 -5.91 12.00 -4.68
CA VAL A 91 -4.73 11.50 -3.98
C VAL A 91 -4.25 12.54 -2.98
N LYS A 92 -4.25 12.16 -1.69
CA LYS A 92 -3.76 12.99 -0.60
C LYS A 92 -2.55 12.34 0.05
N GLN A 93 -1.46 13.10 0.17
CA GLN A 93 -0.30 12.70 0.97
C GLN A 93 -0.32 13.41 2.32
N ASN A 94 0.08 12.71 3.37
CA ASN A 94 0.26 13.27 4.71
C ASN A 94 1.69 13.01 5.18
N ASP A 95 2.50 14.06 5.20
CA ASP A 95 3.92 13.97 5.56
C ASP A 95 4.14 13.56 7.02
N ALA A 96 3.27 14.03 7.93
CA ALA A 96 3.40 13.75 9.36
C ALA A 96 3.23 12.26 9.68
N LYS A 97 2.30 11.59 8.98
CA LYS A 97 2.07 10.14 9.10
C LYS A 97 2.85 9.32 8.07
N SER A 98 3.49 9.98 7.11
CA SER A 98 4.06 9.37 5.91
C SER A 98 3.06 8.42 5.27
N SER A 99 1.91 8.95 4.85
CA SER A 99 0.82 8.15 4.26
C SER A 99 0.34 8.74 2.94
N LEU A 100 -0.26 7.87 2.13
CA LEU A 100 -0.94 8.23 0.88
C LEU A 100 -2.36 7.66 0.92
N THR A 101 -3.34 8.49 0.57
CA THR A 101 -4.74 8.07 0.47
C THR A 101 -5.25 8.36 -0.94
N LEU A 102 -5.81 7.35 -1.60
CA LEU A 102 -6.62 7.50 -2.81
C LEU A 102 -8.09 7.43 -2.39
N THR A 103 -8.91 8.39 -2.81
CA THR A 103 -10.36 8.40 -2.60
C THR A 103 -11.06 8.60 -3.93
N ILE A 104 -11.90 7.66 -4.32
CA ILE A 104 -12.62 7.67 -5.60
C ILE A 104 -14.05 8.17 -5.34
N PRO A 105 -14.47 9.30 -5.94
CA PRO A 105 -15.86 9.73 -5.89
C PRO A 105 -16.79 8.71 -6.54
N GLU A 106 -18.09 8.75 -6.20
CA GLU A 106 -19.10 7.79 -6.69
C GLU A 106 -19.11 7.65 -8.22
N ASN A 107 -18.99 8.76 -8.95
CA ASN A 107 -18.94 8.79 -10.41
C ASN A 107 -17.55 8.47 -10.98
N GLY A 108 -16.53 8.32 -10.14
CA GLY A 108 -15.13 8.09 -10.54
C GLY A 108 -14.75 6.62 -10.73
N PHE A 109 -15.65 5.70 -10.41
CA PHE A 109 -15.39 4.26 -10.55
C PHE A 109 -15.35 3.83 -12.04
N PRO A 110 -14.43 2.91 -12.39
CA PRO A 110 -14.26 2.45 -13.76
C PRO A 110 -15.42 1.54 -14.20
N ALA A 111 -15.52 1.30 -15.52
CA ALA A 111 -16.50 0.37 -16.08
C ALA A 111 -16.14 -1.12 -15.88
N GLU A 112 -14.85 -1.42 -15.68
CA GLU A 112 -14.30 -2.75 -15.44
C GLU A 112 -13.34 -2.71 -14.25
N ASP A 113 -13.13 -3.85 -13.59
CA ASP A 113 -12.18 -3.95 -12.48
C ASP A 113 -10.77 -3.53 -12.93
N GLN A 114 -10.11 -2.67 -12.14
CA GLN A 114 -8.78 -2.18 -12.42
C GLN A 114 -7.82 -2.52 -11.28
N LYS A 115 -6.54 -2.71 -11.62
CA LYS A 115 -5.48 -2.98 -10.65
C LYS A 115 -4.49 -1.83 -10.60
N LEU A 116 -4.11 -1.45 -9.38
CA LEU A 116 -3.11 -0.44 -9.09
C LEU A 116 -2.10 -1.04 -8.12
N ARG A 117 -0.86 -0.56 -8.13
CA ARG A 117 0.15 -0.90 -7.11
C ARG A 117 0.66 0.38 -6.46
N LEU A 118 0.43 0.47 -5.15
CA LEU A 118 0.98 1.50 -4.28
C LEU A 118 2.17 0.90 -3.51
N LEU A 119 3.17 1.73 -3.24
CA LEU A 119 4.45 1.27 -2.71
C LEU A 119 4.94 2.19 -1.60
N CYS A 120 5.26 1.61 -0.45
CA CYS A 120 6.08 2.25 0.58
C CYS A 120 7.46 1.61 0.61
N VAL A 121 8.48 2.46 0.69
CA VAL A 121 9.88 2.05 0.82
C VAL A 121 10.42 2.43 2.20
N PRO A 122 11.33 1.65 2.80
CA PRO A 122 12.04 2.04 4.01
C PRO A 122 12.82 3.34 3.76
N LYS A 123 12.74 4.30 4.68
CA LYS A 123 13.63 5.48 4.63
C LYS A 123 15.06 5.00 4.81
N LYS A 124 15.98 5.44 3.94
CA LYS A 124 17.41 5.23 4.15
C LYS A 124 17.79 5.93 5.46
N THR A 125 18.10 5.16 6.50
CA THR A 125 18.66 5.74 7.73
C THR A 125 19.97 6.42 7.37
N ALA A 126 20.15 7.69 7.74
CA ALA A 126 21.45 8.33 7.71
C ALA A 126 22.42 7.41 8.48
N LYS A 127 23.40 6.86 7.76
CA LYS A 127 24.35 5.89 8.26
C LYS A 127 25.11 6.55 9.42
N ASN A 128 24.77 6.23 10.67
CA ASN A 128 25.66 6.54 11.77
C ASN A 128 26.92 5.68 11.56
N PRO A 129 28.11 6.28 11.35
CA PRO A 129 29.33 5.52 11.17
C PRO A 129 29.78 5.05 12.54
N SER A 130 29.22 3.96 13.05
CA SER A 130 29.85 3.24 14.14
C SER A 130 29.55 1.75 14.06
N ARG A 131 30.64 1.00 13.87
CA ARG A 131 30.77 -0.47 13.93
C ARG A 131 30.48 -1.23 12.65
N SER A 132 31.19 -0.87 11.58
CA SER A 132 31.63 -1.87 10.61
C SER A 132 32.73 -2.74 11.23
N ASN A 133 32.36 -3.88 11.81
CA ASN A 133 33.22 -5.05 11.82
C ASN A 133 32.49 -6.13 11.04
N ALA A 134 33.07 -6.48 9.89
CA ALA A 134 32.60 -7.51 8.99
C ALA A 134 32.80 -8.89 9.64
N ALA A 135 31.80 -9.37 10.37
CA ALA A 135 31.61 -10.78 10.74
C ALA A 135 30.29 -10.97 11.51
N ASP A 136 29.15 -10.69 10.87
CA ASP A 136 27.87 -11.32 11.19
C ASP A 136 26.88 -10.86 10.13
N LYS A 137 26.22 -11.77 9.41
CA LYS A 137 24.97 -11.39 8.72
C LYS A 137 23.94 -11.20 9.83
N THR A 138 23.91 -9.99 10.38
CA THR A 138 23.13 -9.65 11.57
C THR A 138 21.64 -9.70 11.29
N PHE A 139 20.92 -10.35 12.19
CA PHE A 139 19.46 -10.29 12.31
C PHE A 139 18.98 -8.83 12.20
N GLY A 140 18.07 -8.54 11.26
CA GLY A 140 17.45 -7.22 11.11
C GLY A 140 18.11 -6.24 10.13
N GLU A 141 19.10 -6.66 9.34
CA GLU A 141 19.73 -5.77 8.32
C GLU A 141 18.96 -5.74 6.99
N ALA A 142 18.25 -6.82 6.64
CA ALA A 142 17.45 -6.88 5.42
C ALA A 142 16.09 -6.19 5.63
N THR A 143 15.88 -5.05 4.98
CA THR A 143 14.58 -4.40 4.92
C THR A 143 13.81 -4.84 3.68
N THR A 144 12.49 -4.86 3.78
CA THR A 144 11.60 -5.24 2.66
C THR A 144 10.68 -4.08 2.31
N ASN A 145 10.39 -3.90 1.02
CA ASN A 145 9.40 -2.93 0.56
C ASN A 145 7.98 -3.43 0.82
N CYS A 146 7.06 -2.51 1.08
CA CYS A 146 5.66 -2.80 1.29
C CYS A 146 4.86 -2.48 0.03
N ASN A 147 4.45 -3.53 -0.68
CA ASN A 147 3.65 -3.45 -1.90
C ASN A 147 2.17 -3.66 -1.56
N VAL A 148 1.34 -2.71 -1.98
CA VAL A 148 -0.11 -2.73 -1.78
C VAL A 148 -0.78 -2.77 -3.14
N PHE A 149 -1.35 -3.92 -3.49
CA PHE A 149 -2.13 -4.10 -4.70
C PHE A 149 -3.57 -3.70 -4.40
N VAL A 150 -4.06 -2.74 -5.16
CA VAL A 150 -5.41 -2.21 -5.02
C VAL A 150 -6.23 -2.69 -6.20
N THR A 151 -7.35 -3.35 -5.93
CA THR A 151 -8.36 -3.67 -6.95
C THR A 151 -9.49 -2.66 -6.82
N VAL A 152 -9.63 -1.78 -7.81
CA VAL A 152 -10.78 -0.87 -7.91
C VAL A 152 -11.88 -1.62 -8.66
N LYS A 153 -13.02 -1.83 -8.01
CA LYS A 153 -14.14 -2.56 -8.59
C LYS A 153 -14.90 -1.71 -9.60
N ALA A 154 -15.49 -2.36 -10.61
CA ALA A 154 -16.36 -1.68 -11.55
C ALA A 154 -17.57 -1.04 -10.84
N ALA A 155 -18.04 0.12 -11.32
CA ALA A 155 -19.14 0.89 -10.73
C ALA A 155 -20.43 0.08 -10.49
N ASN A 156 -20.72 -0.91 -11.35
CA ASN A 156 -21.92 -1.75 -11.27
C ASN A 156 -21.71 -3.08 -10.53
N SER A 157 -20.58 -3.27 -9.85
CA SER A 157 -20.29 -4.53 -9.14
C SER A 157 -21.16 -4.73 -7.89
N ALA A 158 -21.90 -3.71 -7.46
CA ALA A 158 -22.84 -3.80 -6.35
C ALA A 158 -24.17 -4.41 -6.81
N THR A 159 -24.27 -5.75 -6.89
CA THR A 159 -25.58 -6.42 -6.75
C THR A 159 -25.44 -7.91 -6.39
N SER A 160 -25.76 -8.24 -5.14
CA SER A 160 -26.53 -9.44 -4.75
C SER A 160 -26.81 -9.43 -3.24
N ALA A 161 -27.72 -8.55 -2.80
CA ALA A 161 -28.50 -8.79 -1.59
C ALA A 161 -29.94 -9.01 -2.05
N THR A 162 -30.37 -10.27 -2.07
CA THR A 162 -31.71 -10.70 -2.44
C THR A 162 -32.77 -10.06 -1.54
N SER A 163 -33.54 -9.12 -2.08
CA SER A 163 -34.85 -8.77 -1.53
C SER A 163 -35.86 -9.86 -1.88
N THR A 164 -36.09 -10.81 -0.98
CA THR A 164 -37.30 -11.64 -1.00
C THR A 164 -38.33 -11.07 -0.03
N LEU A 165 -38.98 -9.98 -0.44
CA LEU A 165 -40.31 -9.63 0.08
C LEU A 165 -41.33 -10.40 -0.76
N GLN A 166 -41.64 -11.64 -0.35
CA GLN A 166 -42.88 -12.29 -0.76
C GLN A 166 -43.95 -11.98 0.28
N VAL A 167 -44.78 -11.00 -0.06
CA VAL A 167 -46.14 -10.85 0.43
C VAL A 167 -46.92 -12.09 -0.02
N MET A 168 -47.55 -12.81 0.90
CA MET A 168 -48.71 -13.64 0.57
C MET A 168 -49.90 -13.21 1.43
N ALA A 169 -50.99 -12.96 0.71
CA ALA A 169 -52.33 -12.64 1.18
C ALA A 169 -53.04 -13.86 1.78
#